data_AF-A0A959A454-F1
#
_entry.id   AF-A0A959A454-F1
#
_cell.length_a   1.000
_cell.length_b   1.000
_cell.length_c   1.000
_cell.angle_alpha   90.00
_cell.angle_beta   90.00
_cell.angle_gamma   90.00
#
_symmetry.space_group_name_H-M   'P 1'
#
loop_
_entity.id
_entity.type
_entity.pdbx_description
1 polymer ?
#
loop_
_entity_poly.entity_id
_entity_poly.type
_entity_poly.pdbx_seq_one_letter_code
_entity_poly.pdbx_strand_id
1 'polypeptide(L)'
;MNNHHLPHTALPQWIFCALLFLSTLLAVQAQQVDNWVRLLGMLRETTPDTNQVKLLIELAKHYLFKPDELQVDLDSALYFVRKAHQLSESLGSEKWMEECDWLLALCHFEKNEVDQGRAFFQQVVQKIQQRNDKREMAAAYFNISRWMFRSNETNDVRIR
;
A
#
# COMPACT_ATOMS: atom_id res chain seq x y z
N MET A 1 41.42 58.67 -23.02
CA MET A 1 41.13 58.23 -21.64
C MET A 1 39.64 58.31 -21.41
N ASN A 2 38.99 57.18 -21.15
CA ASN A 2 37.82 57.10 -20.26
C ASN A 2 37.55 55.63 -19.94
N ASN A 3 37.92 55.26 -18.72
CA ASN A 3 37.66 53.96 -18.12
C ASN A 3 36.19 53.91 -17.72
N HIS A 4 35.38 53.08 -18.38
CA HIS A 4 34.08 52.69 -17.85
C HIS A 4 34.22 51.32 -17.17
N HIS A 5 34.27 51.34 -15.84
CA HIS A 5 34.08 50.16 -15.01
C HIS A 5 32.67 49.61 -15.24
N LEU A 6 32.58 48.34 -15.61
CA LEU A 6 31.33 47.59 -15.64
C LEU A 6 30.88 47.33 -14.18
N PRO A 7 29.61 47.55 -13.82
CA PRO A 7 29.10 47.17 -12.52
C PRO A 7 29.00 45.65 -12.43
N HIS A 8 29.61 45.06 -11.39
CA HIS A 8 29.37 43.68 -11.02
C HIS A 8 27.89 43.53 -10.62
N THR A 9 27.06 43.05 -11.53
CA THR A 9 25.68 42.67 -11.25
C THR A 9 25.68 41.39 -10.42
N ALA A 10 25.81 41.53 -9.09
CA ALA A 10 25.57 40.43 -8.18
C ALA A 10 24.10 40.00 -8.32
N LEU A 11 23.88 38.73 -8.63
CA LEU A 11 22.53 38.17 -8.75
C LEU A 11 21.76 38.41 -7.45
N PRO A 12 20.54 38.95 -7.50
CA PRO A 12 19.81 39.33 -6.30
C PRO A 12 19.45 38.09 -5.46
N GLN A 13 19.60 38.22 -4.15
CA GLN A 13 19.53 37.11 -3.18
C GLN A 13 18.21 36.33 -3.19
N TRP A 14 17.11 36.95 -3.64
CA TRP A 14 15.82 36.27 -3.79
C TRP A 14 15.83 35.21 -4.92
N ILE A 15 16.67 35.37 -5.96
CA ILE A 15 16.86 34.36 -7.00
C ILE A 15 17.52 33.12 -6.40
N PHE A 16 18.50 33.31 -5.50
CA PHE A 16 19.14 32.21 -4.81
C PHE A 16 18.15 31.48 -3.88
N CYS A 17 17.32 32.21 -3.14
CA CYS A 17 16.25 31.63 -2.34
C CYS A 17 15.20 30.90 -3.20
N ALA A 18 14.82 31.46 -4.34
CA ALA A 18 13.87 30.83 -5.26
C ALA A 18 14.45 29.56 -5.91
N LEU A 19 15.75 29.54 -6.24
CA LEU A 19 16.44 28.36 -6.75
C LEU A 19 16.61 27.28 -5.68
N LEU A 20 16.88 27.67 -4.43
CA LEU A 20 16.89 26.73 -3.30
C LEU A 20 15.49 26.15 -3.06
N PHE A 21 14.44 26.94 -3.15
CA PHE A 21 13.06 26.45 -3.00
C PHE A 21 12.62 25.56 -4.17
N LEU A 22 13.01 25.91 -5.40
CA LEU A 22 12.72 25.10 -6.60
C LEU A 22 13.46 23.75 -6.58
N SER A 23 14.70 23.73 -6.07
CA SER A 23 15.48 22.49 -5.96
C SER A 23 14.93 21.53 -4.90
N THR A 24 14.39 22.02 -3.78
CA THR A 24 13.72 21.16 -2.79
C THR A 24 12.39 20.62 -3.30
N LEU A 25 11.63 21.40 -4.09
CA LEU A 25 10.41 20.92 -4.76
C LEU A 25 10.69 19.74 -5.71
N LEU A 26 11.75 19.81 -6.53
CA LEU A 26 12.13 18.72 -7.44
C LEU A 26 12.57 17.43 -6.70
N ALA A 27 13.26 17.56 -5.56
CA ALA A 27 13.70 16.41 -4.77
C ALA A 27 12.52 15.64 -4.14
N VAL A 28 11.44 16.33 -3.76
CA VAL A 28 10.23 15.72 -3.19
C VAL A 28 9.52 14.84 -4.22
N GLN A 29 9.42 15.26 -5.49
CA GLN A 29 8.84 14.41 -6.54
C GLN A 29 9.73 13.20 -6.87
N ALA A 30 11.05 13.32 -6.84
CA ALA A 30 11.97 12.22 -7.16
C ALA A 30 11.99 11.09 -6.12
N GLN A 31 11.73 11.39 -4.85
CA GLN A 31 11.56 10.39 -3.78
C GLN A 31 10.25 9.57 -3.97
N GLN A 32 9.29 10.13 -4.70
CA GLN A 32 7.96 9.57 -4.90
C GLN A 32 7.85 8.73 -6.19
N VAL A 33 8.84 8.82 -7.10
CA VAL A 33 8.98 7.90 -8.24
C VAL A 33 9.40 6.52 -7.72
N ASP A 34 8.36 5.79 -7.37
CA ASP A 34 8.17 4.34 -7.38
C ASP A 34 8.91 3.47 -6.36
N ASN A 35 8.61 3.68 -5.08
CA ASN A 35 8.86 2.68 -4.04
C ASN A 35 8.37 1.28 -4.48
N TRP A 36 7.25 1.18 -5.20
CA TRP A 36 6.72 -0.08 -5.72
C TRP A 36 7.54 -0.69 -6.87
N VAL A 37 8.14 0.10 -7.78
CA VAL A 37 9.06 -0.42 -8.82
C VAL A 37 10.29 -1.05 -8.16
N ARG A 38 10.80 -0.41 -7.11
CA ARG A 38 11.87 -0.98 -6.29
C ARG A 38 11.45 -2.30 -5.62
N LEU A 39 10.23 -2.37 -5.07
CA LEU A 39 9.69 -3.61 -4.49
C LEU A 39 9.58 -4.73 -5.54
N LEU A 40 9.13 -4.41 -6.77
CA LEU A 40 9.11 -5.39 -7.87
C LEU A 40 10.51 -5.86 -8.29
N GLY A 41 11.49 -4.96 -8.28
CA GLY A 41 12.89 -5.30 -8.52
C GLY A 41 13.43 -6.30 -7.50
N MET A 42 13.23 -6.01 -6.21
CA MET A 42 13.63 -6.91 -5.12
C MET A 42 12.93 -8.28 -5.20
N LEU A 43 11.68 -8.32 -5.67
CA LEU A 43 10.92 -9.57 -5.72
C LEU A 43 11.56 -10.60 -6.66
N ARG A 44 12.20 -10.13 -7.74
CA ARG A 44 12.87 -11.00 -8.71
C ARG A 44 14.15 -11.64 -8.17
N GLU A 45 14.76 -11.03 -7.18
CA GLU A 45 16.06 -11.42 -6.63
C GLU A 45 15.96 -12.11 -5.27
N THR A 46 14.76 -12.13 -4.67
CA THR A 46 14.56 -12.66 -3.31
C THR A 46 14.42 -14.18 -3.29
N THR A 47 15.02 -14.78 -2.28
CA THR A 47 14.78 -16.17 -1.89
C THR A 47 13.35 -16.35 -1.39
N PRO A 48 12.70 -17.50 -1.66
CA PRO A 48 11.36 -17.79 -1.18
C PRO A 48 11.34 -18.05 0.33
N ASP A 49 11.42 -16.95 1.08
CA ASP A 49 11.45 -16.88 2.53
C ASP A 49 10.45 -15.83 3.05
N THR A 50 10.50 -15.58 4.36
CA THR A 50 9.59 -14.61 5.00
C THR A 50 9.82 -13.16 4.57
N ASN A 51 10.98 -12.80 4.01
CA ASN A 51 11.20 -11.47 3.44
C ASN A 51 10.47 -11.34 2.09
N GLN A 52 10.46 -12.38 1.27
CA GLN A 52 9.66 -12.40 0.06
C GLN A 52 8.15 -12.33 0.37
N VAL A 53 7.69 -12.99 1.44
CA VAL A 53 6.31 -12.85 1.93
C VAL A 53 5.97 -11.39 2.26
N LYS A 54 6.81 -10.73 3.07
CA LYS A 54 6.60 -9.31 3.42
C LYS A 54 6.53 -8.43 2.19
N LEU A 55 7.42 -8.66 1.23
CA LEU A 55 7.49 -7.90 0.00
C LEU A 55 6.22 -8.04 -0.85
N LEU A 56 5.71 -9.27 -0.98
CA LEU A 56 4.44 -9.54 -1.65
C LEU A 56 3.26 -8.87 -0.94
N ILE A 57 3.25 -8.87 0.40
CA ILE A 57 2.23 -8.18 1.20
C ILE A 57 2.27 -6.67 0.98
N GLU A 58 3.45 -6.05 0.98
CA GLU A 58 3.59 -4.61 0.73
C GLU A 58 3.13 -4.24 -0.69
N LEU A 59 3.41 -5.07 -1.69
CA LEU A 59 2.86 -4.90 -3.04
C LEU A 59 1.33 -5.00 -3.04
N ALA A 60 0.76 -6.01 -2.37
CA ALA A 60 -0.69 -6.15 -2.27
C ALA A 60 -1.35 -4.91 -1.63
N LYS A 61 -0.78 -4.42 -0.52
CA LYS A 61 -1.24 -3.20 0.17
C LYS A 61 -1.11 -1.96 -0.72
N HIS A 62 -0.01 -1.84 -1.46
CA HIS A 62 0.18 -0.73 -2.39
C HIS A 62 -0.95 -0.66 -3.41
N TYR A 63 -1.29 -1.78 -4.05
CA TYR A 63 -2.36 -1.83 -5.03
C TYR A 63 -3.76 -1.70 -4.42
N LEU A 64 -3.99 -2.26 -3.22
CA LEU A 64 -5.29 -2.17 -2.54
C LEU A 64 -5.60 -0.76 -2.04
N PHE A 65 -4.60 0.00 -1.59
CA PHE A 65 -4.80 1.32 -0.96
C PHE A 65 -4.42 2.49 -1.88
N LYS A 66 -4.23 2.21 -3.19
CA LYS A 66 -3.85 3.23 -4.16
C LYS A 66 -5.03 4.19 -4.39
N PRO A 67 -4.81 5.52 -4.30
CA PRO A 67 -5.85 6.49 -4.64
C PRO A 67 -6.24 6.38 -6.13
N ASP A 68 -7.50 6.67 -6.44
CA ASP A 68 -8.13 6.52 -7.77
C ASP A 68 -8.33 5.07 -8.25
N GLU A 69 -8.55 4.15 -7.29
CA GLU A 69 -8.82 2.71 -7.47
C GLU A 69 -9.49 2.39 -8.82
N LEU A 70 -8.69 1.90 -9.78
CA LEU A 70 -9.20 1.22 -10.97
C LEU A 70 -9.32 -0.27 -10.65
N GLN A 71 -10.31 -0.96 -11.23
CA GLN A 71 -10.49 -2.42 -11.01
C GLN A 71 -9.20 -3.23 -11.28
N VAL A 72 -8.35 -2.74 -12.19
CA VAL A 72 -7.05 -3.33 -12.53
C VAL A 72 -6.07 -3.35 -11.33
N ASP A 73 -6.14 -2.37 -10.44
CA ASP A 73 -5.31 -2.33 -9.24
C ASP A 73 -5.77 -3.39 -8.22
N LEU A 74 -7.08 -3.66 -8.09
CA LEU A 74 -7.61 -4.69 -7.19
C LEU A 74 -7.23 -6.12 -7.62
N ASP A 75 -7.21 -6.40 -8.93
CA ASP A 75 -6.75 -7.72 -9.41
C ASP A 75 -5.25 -7.93 -9.14
N SER A 76 -4.47 -6.86 -9.21
CA SER A 76 -3.04 -6.89 -8.83
C SER A 76 -2.87 -7.14 -7.33
N ALA A 77 -3.66 -6.48 -6.48
CA ALA A 77 -3.65 -6.72 -5.03
C ALA A 77 -3.97 -8.19 -4.70
N LEU A 78 -5.03 -8.74 -5.31
CA LEU A 78 -5.41 -10.15 -5.16
C LEU A 78 -4.31 -11.11 -5.61
N TYR A 79 -3.63 -10.81 -6.71
CA TYR A 79 -2.52 -11.63 -7.19
C TYR A 79 -1.38 -11.70 -6.16
N PHE A 80 -0.92 -10.54 -5.67
CA PHE A 80 0.20 -10.49 -4.73
C PHE A 80 -0.15 -11.10 -3.37
N VAL A 81 -1.34 -10.86 -2.82
CA VAL A 81 -1.74 -11.45 -1.54
C VAL A 81 -1.90 -12.97 -1.64
N ARG A 82 -2.41 -13.52 -2.76
CA ARG A 82 -2.49 -14.98 -2.96
C ARG A 82 -1.11 -15.62 -3.05
N LYS A 83 -0.16 -14.96 -3.72
CA LYS A 83 1.24 -15.40 -3.76
C LYS A 83 1.87 -15.37 -2.36
N ALA A 84 1.63 -14.32 -1.59
CA ALA A 84 2.10 -14.23 -0.20
C ALA A 84 1.51 -15.34 0.67
N HIS A 85 0.20 -15.61 0.53
CA HIS A 85 -0.50 -16.65 1.28
C HIS A 85 0.09 -18.04 0.97
N GLN A 86 0.23 -18.38 -0.31
CA GLN A 86 0.80 -19.67 -0.74
C GLN A 86 2.23 -19.86 -0.22
N LEU A 87 3.07 -18.81 -0.30
CA LEU A 87 4.43 -18.87 0.22
C LEU A 87 4.42 -19.02 1.74
N SER A 88 3.57 -18.27 2.45
CA SER A 88 3.44 -18.36 3.92
C SER A 88 3.02 -19.76 4.37
N GLU A 89 2.08 -20.38 3.65
CA GLU A 89 1.65 -21.77 3.87
C GLU A 89 2.82 -22.73 3.66
N SER A 90 3.58 -22.61 2.57
CA SER A 90 4.75 -23.46 2.33
C SER A 90 5.87 -23.31 3.37
N LEU A 91 5.96 -22.13 4.00
CA LEU A 91 6.90 -21.83 5.08
C LEU A 91 6.35 -22.17 6.47
N GLY A 92 5.09 -22.63 6.57
CA GLY A 92 4.43 -22.90 7.85
C GLY A 92 4.23 -21.66 8.73
N SER A 93 4.13 -20.47 8.13
CA SER A 93 4.05 -19.21 8.87
C SER A 93 2.61 -18.74 9.10
N GLU A 94 2.01 -19.19 10.21
CA GLU A 94 0.64 -18.84 10.59
C GLU A 94 0.40 -17.32 10.69
N LYS A 95 1.38 -16.59 11.22
CA LYS A 95 1.34 -15.13 11.33
C LYS A 95 1.11 -14.47 9.97
N TRP A 96 1.86 -14.88 8.95
CA TRP A 96 1.74 -14.28 7.62
C TRP A 96 0.52 -14.78 6.87
N MET A 97 0.09 -16.02 7.11
CA MET A 97 -1.20 -16.50 6.61
C MET A 97 -2.36 -15.65 7.14
N GLU A 98 -2.38 -15.35 8.45
CA GLU A 98 -3.42 -14.48 9.04
C GLU A 98 -3.42 -13.05 8.46
N GLU A 99 -2.26 -12.44 8.24
CA GLU A 99 -2.16 -11.14 7.56
C GLU A 99 -2.69 -11.22 6.12
N CYS A 100 -2.43 -12.32 5.42
CA CYS A 100 -2.94 -12.52 4.07
C CYS A 100 -4.46 -12.73 4.07
N ASP A 101 -5.01 -13.49 5.02
CA ASP A 101 -6.46 -13.70 5.19
C ASP A 101 -7.16 -12.35 5.40
N TRP A 102 -6.56 -11.47 6.20
CA TRP A 102 -7.06 -10.11 6.41
C TRP A 102 -7.14 -9.34 5.09
N LEU A 103 -6.04 -9.28 4.34
CA LEU A 103 -5.97 -8.55 3.07
C LEU A 103 -6.88 -9.14 1.99
N LEU A 104 -7.03 -10.46 1.95
CA LEU A 104 -7.99 -11.14 1.07
C LEU A 104 -9.42 -10.72 1.39
N ALA A 105 -9.78 -10.64 2.67
CA ALA A 105 -11.10 -10.15 3.07
C ALA A 105 -11.35 -8.73 2.55
N LEU A 106 -10.39 -7.82 2.74
CA LEU A 106 -10.49 -6.44 2.26
C LEU A 106 -10.62 -6.35 0.73
N CYS A 107 -9.80 -7.10 -0.01
CA CYS A 107 -9.87 -7.13 -1.47
C CYS A 107 -11.25 -7.57 -1.96
N HIS A 108 -11.82 -8.60 -1.35
CA HIS A 108 -13.15 -9.09 -1.71
C HIS A 108 -14.27 -8.10 -1.34
N PHE A 109 -14.15 -7.37 -0.23
CA PHE A 109 -15.10 -6.29 0.08
C PHE A 109 -15.04 -5.15 -0.94
N GLU A 110 -13.85 -4.72 -1.34
CA GLU A 110 -13.71 -3.69 -2.39
C GLU A 110 -14.27 -4.14 -3.74
N LYS A 111 -14.17 -5.43 -4.07
CA LYS A 111 -14.78 -6.02 -5.27
C LYS A 111 -16.29 -6.27 -5.15
N ASN A 112 -16.92 -5.93 -4.02
CA ASN A 112 -18.32 -6.23 -3.71
C ASN A 112 -18.63 -7.74 -3.64
N GLU A 113 -17.61 -8.58 -3.44
CA GLU A 113 -17.70 -10.04 -3.28
C GLU A 113 -17.87 -10.39 -1.79
N VAL A 114 -18.97 -9.89 -1.20
CA VAL A 114 -19.13 -9.83 0.26
C VAL A 114 -19.07 -11.21 0.95
N ASP A 115 -19.56 -12.26 0.30
CA ASP A 115 -19.51 -13.62 0.85
C ASP A 115 -18.08 -14.17 0.95
N GLN A 116 -17.25 -13.88 -0.06
CA GLN A 116 -15.84 -14.28 -0.08
C GLN A 116 -15.06 -13.47 0.97
N GLY A 117 -15.34 -12.17 1.08
CA GLY A 117 -14.74 -11.31 2.10
C GLY A 117 -15.07 -11.79 3.52
N ARG A 118 -16.33 -12.17 3.77
CA ARG A 118 -16.76 -12.75 5.05
C ARG A 118 -16.06 -14.07 5.37
N ALA A 119 -15.89 -14.95 4.39
CA ALA A 119 -15.24 -16.23 4.60
C ALA A 119 -13.78 -16.08 5.09
N PHE A 120 -13.01 -15.18 4.49
CA PHE A 120 -11.64 -14.91 4.95
C PHE A 120 -11.62 -14.20 6.31
N PHE A 121 -12.48 -13.22 6.54
CA PHE A 121 -12.55 -12.53 7.84
C PHE A 121 -12.93 -13.49 8.98
N GLN A 122 -13.80 -14.48 8.73
CA GLN A 122 -14.12 -15.52 9.71
C GLN A 122 -12.90 -16.35 10.11
N GLN A 123 -12.00 -16.66 9.18
CA GLN A 123 -10.75 -17.38 9.50
C GLN A 123 -9.87 -16.56 10.44
N VAL A 124 -9.75 -15.24 10.21
CA VAL A 124 -9.00 -14.33 11.10
C VAL A 124 -9.63 -14.30 12.49
N VAL A 125 -10.94 -14.10 12.58
CA VAL A 125 -11.65 -14.06 13.87
C VAL A 125 -11.52 -15.39 14.62
N GLN A 126 -11.57 -16.53 13.91
CA GLN A 126 -11.39 -17.84 14.54
C GLN A 126 -10.00 -17.97 15.19
N LYS A 127 -8.94 -17.49 14.52
CA LYS A 127 -7.58 -17.48 15.07
C LYS A 127 -7.48 -16.58 16.31
N ILE A 128 -8.05 -15.38 16.25
CA ILE A 128 -8.10 -14.45 17.41
C ILE A 128 -8.88 -15.07 18.58
N GLN A 129 -10.01 -15.73 18.29
CA GLN A 129 -10.85 -16.42 19.27
C GLN A 129 -10.07 -17.53 19.99
N GLN A 130 -9.26 -18.31 19.26
CA GLN A 130 -8.40 -19.34 19.85
C GLN A 130 -7.34 -18.75 20.80
N ARG A 131 -6.84 -17.55 20.50
CA ARG A 131 -5.94 -16.80 21.39
C ARG A 131 -6.65 -16.16 22.59
N ASN A 132 -7.98 -16.17 22.60
CA ASN A 132 -8.84 -15.56 23.63
C ASN A 132 -8.59 -14.04 23.81
N ASP A 133 -8.12 -13.35 22.76
CA ASP A 133 -7.86 -11.92 22.78
C ASP A 133 -9.10 -11.12 22.40
N LYS A 134 -9.87 -10.72 23.42
CA LYS A 134 -11.09 -9.92 23.23
C LYS A 134 -10.84 -8.52 22.67
N ARG A 135 -9.66 -7.95 22.90
CA ARG A 135 -9.32 -6.60 22.41
C ARG A 135 -9.02 -6.65 20.93
N GLU A 136 -8.21 -7.60 20.53
CA GLU A 136 -7.90 -7.84 19.12
C GLU A 136 -9.17 -8.19 18.34
N MET A 137 -10.06 -9.00 18.93
CA MET A 137 -11.34 -9.34 18.31
C MET A 137 -12.21 -8.11 18.08
N ALA A 138 -12.37 -7.25 19.10
CA ALA A 138 -13.15 -6.02 18.97
C ALA A 138 -12.55 -5.07 17.91
N ALA A 139 -11.23 -4.95 17.88
CA ALA A 139 -10.54 -4.15 16.87
C ALA A 139 -10.74 -4.70 15.45
N ALA A 140 -10.69 -6.02 15.28
CA ALA A 140 -10.94 -6.68 14.00
C ALA A 140 -12.36 -6.38 13.49
N TYR A 141 -13.40 -6.60 14.30
CA TYR A 141 -14.78 -6.29 13.91
C TYR A 141 -14.99 -4.81 13.60
N PHE A 142 -14.39 -3.91 14.39
CA PHE A 142 -14.51 -2.47 14.15
C PHE A 142 -13.85 -2.05 12.84
N ASN A 143 -12.64 -2.56 12.56
CA ASN A 143 -11.91 -2.23 11.34
C ASN A 143 -12.60 -2.78 10.09
N ILE A 144 -13.10 -4.02 10.13
CA ILE A 144 -13.79 -4.60 8.98
C ILE A 144 -15.11 -3.89 8.71
N SER A 145 -15.85 -3.52 9.76
CA SER A 145 -17.11 -2.80 9.61
C SER A 145 -16.88 -1.45 8.93
N ARG A 146 -15.89 -0.68 9.40
CA ARG A 146 -15.51 0.59 8.77
C ARG A 146 -15.16 0.40 7.29
N TRP A 147 -14.45 -0.67 6.96
CA TRP A 147 -14.06 -0.98 5.59
C TRP A 147 -15.28 -1.26 4.72
N MET A 148 -16.17 -2.15 5.17
CA MET A 148 -17.40 -2.50 4.45
C MET A 148 -18.26 -1.27 4.17
N PHE A 149 -18.45 -0.38 5.15
CA PHE A 149 -19.19 0.87 4.94
C PHE A 149 -18.56 1.74 3.85
N ARG A 150 -17.25 1.97 3.91
CA ARG A 150 -16.53 2.74 2.88
C ARG A 150 -16.67 2.10 1.50
N SER A 151 -16.39 0.79 1.39
CA SER A 151 -16.45 0.07 0.11
C SER A 151 -17.85 0.10 -0.51
N ASN A 152 -18.90 0.09 0.32
CA ASN A 152 -20.27 0.21 -0.17
C ASN A 152 -20.54 1.62 -0.73
N GLU A 153 -20.10 2.67 -0.03
CA GLU A 153 -20.22 4.07 -0.48
C GLU A 153 -19.45 4.33 -1.78
N THR A 154 -18.22 3.82 -1.92
CA THR A 154 -17.39 4.01 -3.12
C THR A 154 -17.98 3.27 -4.33
N ASN A 155 -18.48 2.06 -4.12
CA ASN A 155 -19.09 1.27 -5.19
C ASN A 155 -20.39 1.88 -5.71
N ASP A 156 -21.21 2.48 -4.84
CA ASP A 156 -22.42 3.20 -5.25
C ASP A 156 -22.11 4.40 -6.17
N VAL A 157 -20.95 5.04 -6.02
CA VAL A 157 -20.49 6.13 -6.89
C VAL A 157 -19.95 5.60 -8.23
N ARG A 158 -19.29 4.43 -8.24
CA ARG A 158 -18.67 3.85 -9.45
C ARG A 158 -19.66 3.24 -10.44
N ILE A 159 -20.87 2.90 -9.98
CA ILE A 159 -21.92 2.27 -10.81
C ILE A 159 -22.83 3.33 -11.47
N ARG A 160 -22.72 4.61 -11.10
CA ARG A 160 -23.47 5.73 -11.72
C ARG A 160 -22.70 6.37 -12.87
#